data_AF-A0A7J8Z6Y2-F1
#
_entry.id   AF-A0A7J8Z6Y2-F1
#
_cell.length_a   1.000
_cell.length_b   1.000
_cell.length_c   1.000
_cell.angle_alpha   90.00
_cell.angle_beta   90.00
_cell.angle_gamma   90.00
#
_symmetry.space_group_name_H-M   'P 1'
#
loop_
_entity.id
_entity.type
_entity.pdbx_description
1 polymer ?
#
loop_
_entity_poly.entity_id
_entity_poly.type
_entity_poly.pdbx_seq_one_letter_code
_entity_poly.pdbx_strand_id
1 'polypeptide(L)'
;MLSSYSFHRVTQCPVLALSYSKFRVQTRPCIFSLNRSSRAFESNFKLTKNFLVLFYFGFDLQKLKFSCFRYDGFSPENPKSEYIDHFLPEETVQPEVDKSSPHKRDWKSTLPEAADAVLRAVGSRWTVPWTAETILKVMLLWVAAFWFMGSWIIPFAAHMAGLSKDSLTFRGQALFSLVTDVSEGLTGIAILHRCLSQFHPLPSDWFKFSLRGKWVFDVALGCLMFPIINRLSQFNLNLLPVIPSAPVTLSSVEQSILARDPVAMALYAIVVSVCAPIWEEIIFRGFLLPSLTKYMPVWCAILVSSVAFALAHFNVQRMLPLIFLGMVMGVVFARTRNLLPSMLLHSLWNGFVFLDLMR
;
A
#
# COMPACT_ATOMS: atom_id res chain seq x y z
N MET A 1 11.25 46.61 -61.43
CA MET A 1 10.34 45.51 -61.79
C MET A 1 9.28 45.45 -60.70
N LEU A 2 8.25 46.33 -60.76
CA LEU A 2 6.88 46.07 -61.26
C LEU A 2 6.23 44.87 -60.51
N SER A 3 5.10 44.98 -59.80
CA SER A 3 4.03 45.98 -59.81
C SER A 3 3.22 45.97 -58.50
N SER A 4 2.67 47.14 -58.17
CA SER A 4 1.61 47.42 -57.19
C SER A 4 0.20 47.22 -57.77
N TYR A 5 -0.81 47.57 -56.94
CA TYR A 5 -2.26 47.78 -57.11
C TYR A 5 -3.14 46.71 -56.42
N SER A 6 -4.20 46.99 -55.66
CA SER A 6 -4.76 48.17 -54.96
C SER A 6 -6.09 47.75 -54.31
N PHE A 7 -6.50 48.51 -53.29
CA PHE A 7 -7.76 48.50 -52.52
C PHE A 7 -9.09 48.34 -53.31
N HIS A 8 -10.15 47.75 -52.72
CA HIS A 8 -11.22 48.45 -51.97
C HIS A 8 -12.49 47.60 -51.63
N ARG A 9 -12.94 47.77 -50.37
CA ARG A 9 -14.31 48.15 -49.91
C ARG A 9 -15.40 47.07 -49.64
N VAL A 10 -15.94 47.24 -48.42
CA VAL A 10 -17.09 46.66 -47.71
C VAL A 10 -18.44 46.81 -48.45
N THR A 11 -19.34 45.84 -48.28
CA THR A 11 -20.81 46.03 -48.22
C THR A 11 -21.52 44.90 -47.44
N GLN A 12 -22.64 45.25 -46.83
CA GLN A 12 -23.42 44.54 -45.80
C GLN A 12 -24.42 43.49 -46.36
N CYS A 13 -24.73 42.46 -45.52
CA CYS A 13 -25.99 41.69 -45.26
C CYS A 13 -27.07 41.45 -46.37
N PRO A 14 -27.86 40.34 -46.36
CA PRO A 14 -28.59 39.85 -45.17
C PRO A 14 -28.84 38.32 -44.99
N VAL A 15 -29.17 37.99 -43.73
CA VAL A 15 -30.10 37.00 -43.15
C VAL A 15 -30.83 36.01 -44.08
N LEU A 16 -30.73 34.71 -43.76
CA LEU A 16 -31.81 33.73 -43.92
C LEU A 16 -31.94 32.87 -42.66
N ALA A 17 -33.15 32.91 -42.09
CA ALA A 17 -33.58 32.20 -40.89
C ALA A 17 -33.91 30.73 -41.20
N LEU A 18 -33.70 29.84 -40.24
CA LEU A 18 -34.35 28.52 -40.19
C LEU A 18 -34.91 28.25 -38.79
N SER A 19 -36.06 27.59 -38.80
CA SER A 19 -37.17 27.73 -37.85
C SER A 19 -36.97 27.02 -36.51
N TYR A 20 -37.56 27.63 -35.48
CA TYR A 20 -37.90 27.03 -34.19
C TYR A 20 -38.82 25.82 -34.34
N SER A 21 -38.65 24.82 -33.46
CA SER A 21 -39.78 24.07 -32.91
C SER A 21 -39.58 23.79 -31.41
N LYS A 22 -40.54 24.27 -30.61
CA LYS A 22 -40.73 23.99 -29.18
C LYS A 22 -41.71 22.83 -29.05
N PHE A 23 -41.51 21.91 -28.10
CA PHE A 23 -42.59 21.22 -27.35
C PHE A 23 -41.96 20.62 -26.07
N ARG A 24 -42.05 21.30 -24.92
CA ARG A 24 -43.07 21.24 -23.84
C ARG A 24 -43.11 19.91 -23.07
N VAL A 25 -42.65 20.01 -21.83
CA VAL A 25 -42.79 19.06 -20.71
C VAL A 25 -44.26 19.01 -20.24
N GLN A 26 -44.77 17.83 -19.87
CA GLN A 26 -45.99 17.69 -19.08
C GLN A 26 -45.87 16.55 -18.05
N THR A 27 -46.35 16.83 -16.84
CA THR A 27 -46.22 16.06 -15.61
C THR A 27 -47.53 15.31 -15.25
N ARG A 28 -47.38 14.04 -14.83
CA ARG A 28 -48.23 13.20 -13.92
C ARG A 28 -49.69 12.84 -14.34
N PRO A 29 -50.40 11.94 -13.61
CA PRO A 29 -50.10 10.53 -13.31
C PRO A 29 -51.32 9.60 -13.62
N CYS A 30 -51.14 8.29 -13.80
CA CYS A 30 -52.27 7.36 -13.55
C CYS A 30 -51.82 5.93 -13.23
N ILE A 31 -52.50 5.39 -12.23
CA ILE A 31 -52.41 4.06 -11.64
C ILE A 31 -53.12 3.07 -12.56
N PHE A 32 -52.51 1.92 -12.87
CA PHE A 32 -53.26 0.67 -13.06
C PHE A 32 -52.37 -0.53 -12.72
N SER A 33 -52.91 -1.36 -11.82
CA SER A 33 -52.38 -2.66 -11.40
C SER A 33 -52.56 -3.71 -12.50
N LEU A 34 -51.57 -4.58 -12.69
CA LEU A 34 -51.85 -5.96 -13.08
C LEU A 34 -50.73 -6.92 -12.64
N ASN A 35 -51.21 -8.06 -12.16
CA ASN A 35 -50.51 -9.12 -11.46
C ASN A 35 -49.49 -9.89 -12.32
N ARG A 36 -48.39 -10.27 -11.66
CA ARG A 36 -47.75 -11.60 -11.64
C ARG A 36 -47.28 -12.22 -12.97
N SER A 37 -45.96 -12.27 -13.15
CA SER A 37 -45.23 -13.49 -13.55
C SER A 37 -43.72 -13.23 -13.50
N SER A 38 -43.07 -13.76 -12.47
CA SER A 38 -41.62 -13.92 -12.37
C SER A 38 -41.08 -14.73 -13.55
N ARG A 39 -40.15 -14.17 -14.32
CA ARG A 39 -39.19 -14.96 -15.10
C ARG A 39 -37.85 -14.22 -15.11
N ALA A 40 -36.88 -14.85 -14.47
CA ALA A 40 -35.49 -14.44 -14.43
C ALA A 40 -34.91 -14.40 -15.86
N PHE A 41 -34.18 -13.33 -16.18
CA PHE A 41 -33.34 -13.26 -17.36
C PHE A 41 -31.89 -13.39 -16.89
N GLU A 42 -31.40 -14.63 -16.87
CA GLU A 42 -29.97 -14.93 -16.80
C GLU A 42 -29.33 -14.55 -18.14
N SER A 43 -28.63 -13.42 -18.19
CA SER A 43 -27.72 -13.13 -19.30
C SER A 43 -26.40 -13.84 -19.06
N ASN A 44 -26.22 -14.98 -19.72
CA ASN A 44 -24.96 -15.70 -19.86
C ASN A 44 -23.89 -14.83 -20.56
N PHE A 45 -22.98 -14.22 -19.80
CA PHE A 45 -21.76 -13.65 -20.37
C PHE A 45 -20.62 -14.67 -20.25
N LYS A 46 -20.45 -15.51 -21.28
CA LYS A 46 -19.27 -16.37 -21.45
C LYS A 46 -18.08 -15.49 -21.81
N LEU A 47 -17.34 -15.02 -20.80
CA LEU A 47 -16.01 -14.45 -21.01
C LEU A 47 -15.01 -15.60 -21.21
N THR A 48 -14.45 -15.65 -22.41
CA THR A 48 -13.57 -16.70 -22.94
C THR A 48 -12.28 -16.84 -22.13
N LYS A 49 -11.95 -18.09 -21.75
CA LYS A 49 -10.78 -18.53 -20.96
C LYS A 49 -9.39 -18.28 -21.60
N ASN A 50 -9.28 -17.47 -22.66
CA ASN A 50 -8.05 -17.37 -23.45
C ASN A 50 -7.14 -16.18 -23.11
N PHE A 51 -7.50 -15.34 -22.13
CA PHE A 51 -6.63 -14.25 -21.69
C PHE A 51 -5.72 -14.62 -20.49
N LEU A 52 -5.86 -15.82 -19.94
CA LEU A 52 -5.16 -16.25 -18.72
C LEU A 52 -3.92 -17.14 -18.98
N VAL A 53 -3.55 -17.36 -20.24
CA VAL A 53 -2.54 -18.36 -20.63
C VAL A 53 -1.11 -17.79 -20.77
N LEU A 54 -0.92 -16.47 -20.73
CA LEU A 54 0.39 -15.87 -21.04
C LEU A 54 1.37 -15.69 -19.86
N PHE A 55 1.07 -16.20 -18.66
CA PHE A 55 1.98 -16.10 -17.50
C PHE A 55 2.29 -17.42 -16.78
N TYR A 56 1.87 -18.57 -17.32
CA TYR A 56 2.24 -19.88 -16.77
C TYR A 56 3.26 -20.59 -17.67
N PHE A 57 4.53 -20.19 -17.54
CA PHE A 57 5.64 -21.07 -17.88
C PHE A 57 6.19 -21.72 -16.61
N GLY A 58 5.78 -22.98 -16.40
CA GLY A 58 6.59 -24.05 -15.80
C GLY A 58 7.05 -23.93 -14.35
N PHE A 59 6.22 -24.38 -13.40
CA PHE A 59 6.71 -25.07 -12.19
C PHE A 59 5.76 -26.23 -11.89
N ASP A 60 6.21 -27.45 -12.20
CA ASP A 60 5.53 -28.71 -11.88
C ASP A 60 5.79 -29.05 -10.40
N LEU A 61 4.76 -28.90 -9.57
CA LEU A 61 4.78 -29.21 -8.14
C LEU A 61 3.87 -30.42 -7.82
N GLN A 62 4.04 -31.54 -8.52
CA GLN A 62 3.42 -32.82 -8.12
C GLN A 62 4.32 -33.78 -7.32
N LYS A 63 5.48 -33.34 -6.83
CA LYS A 63 6.32 -34.17 -5.94
C LYS A 63 6.88 -33.42 -4.73
N LEU A 64 6.02 -33.00 -3.81
CA LEU A 64 6.45 -32.76 -2.42
C LEU A 64 5.33 -33.17 -1.45
N LYS A 65 5.27 -34.47 -1.17
CA LYS A 65 4.45 -35.06 -0.11
C LYS A 65 5.26 -34.97 1.19
N PHE A 66 5.03 -33.94 2.00
CA PHE A 66 5.54 -33.90 3.37
C PHE A 66 4.40 -34.09 4.35
N SER A 67 4.40 -35.27 4.95
CA SER A 67 3.57 -35.69 6.07
C SER A 67 4.10 -35.05 7.34
N CYS A 68 3.27 -34.27 8.04
CA CYS A 68 3.27 -34.11 9.49
C CYS A 68 2.12 -33.19 9.89
N PHE A 69 0.97 -33.76 10.27
CA PHE A 69 0.11 -33.12 11.26
C PHE A 69 -0.46 -34.20 12.19
N ARG A 70 0.07 -34.19 13.41
CA ARG A 70 -0.39 -34.93 14.57
C ARG A 70 -1.63 -34.21 15.12
N TYR A 71 -2.67 -34.98 15.38
CA TYR A 71 -3.96 -34.52 15.87
C TYR A 71 -4.00 -34.79 17.37
N ASP A 72 -3.81 -33.76 18.21
CA ASP A 72 -4.05 -33.89 19.65
C ASP A 72 -5.33 -33.10 19.97
N GLY A 73 -6.43 -33.84 20.09
CA GLY A 73 -7.67 -33.35 20.67
C GLY A 73 -7.62 -33.51 22.19
N PHE A 74 -8.08 -32.50 22.93
CA PHE A 74 -8.23 -32.60 24.38
C PHE A 74 -9.53 -31.95 24.86
N SER A 75 -10.37 -32.77 25.48
CA SER A 75 -11.21 -32.48 26.66
C SER A 75 -11.90 -33.78 27.10
N PRO A 76 -12.40 -33.89 28.33
CA PRO A 76 -12.11 -33.16 29.57
C PRO A 76 -11.91 -34.11 30.78
N GLU A 77 -11.25 -33.66 31.85
CA GLU A 77 -11.48 -34.26 33.18
C GLU A 77 -11.16 -33.27 34.31
N ASN A 78 -12.10 -33.20 35.25
CA ASN A 78 -12.08 -32.45 36.51
C ASN A 78 -12.00 -33.51 37.62
N PRO A 79 -11.38 -33.27 38.79
CA PRO A 79 -12.21 -32.81 39.92
C PRO A 79 -11.52 -31.88 40.94
N LYS A 80 -12.39 -31.30 41.78
CA LYS A 80 -12.15 -30.41 42.93
C LYS A 80 -11.59 -31.14 44.17
N SER A 81 -10.85 -30.41 45.01
CA SER A 81 -10.92 -30.39 46.49
C SER A 81 -10.28 -29.07 46.97
N GLU A 82 -10.96 -28.13 47.62
CA GLU A 82 -11.51 -28.07 48.99
C GLU A 82 -10.45 -27.82 50.10
N TYR A 83 -10.30 -26.51 50.40
CA TYR A 83 -10.09 -25.82 51.70
C TYR A 83 -9.51 -26.57 52.91
N ILE A 84 -8.43 -26.01 53.50
CA ILE A 84 -8.25 -25.82 54.95
C ILE A 84 -7.49 -24.50 55.20
N ASP A 85 -8.12 -23.59 55.94
CA ASP A 85 -7.56 -22.35 56.53
C ASP A 85 -6.75 -22.64 57.80
N HIS A 86 -5.68 -21.87 58.03
CA HIS A 86 -5.16 -21.60 59.38
C HIS A 86 -4.69 -20.14 59.49
N PHE A 87 -5.32 -19.41 60.41
CA PHE A 87 -5.09 -18.02 60.85
C PHE A 87 -4.25 -18.05 62.15
N LEU A 88 -3.08 -17.40 62.31
CA LEU A 88 -2.75 -16.04 62.86
C LEU A 88 -1.48 -16.18 63.77
N PRO A 89 -0.80 -15.11 64.30
CA PRO A 89 -0.88 -13.66 64.03
C PRO A 89 0.48 -12.90 63.82
N GLU A 90 0.38 -11.73 63.20
CA GLU A 90 0.99 -10.41 63.51
C GLU A 90 2.46 -10.23 63.95
N GLU A 91 3.25 -9.52 63.13
CA GLU A 91 4.25 -8.56 63.64
C GLU A 91 4.53 -7.43 62.63
N THR A 92 4.34 -6.18 63.07
CA THR A 92 4.62 -4.92 62.37
C THR A 92 6.06 -4.46 62.58
N VAL A 93 6.83 -4.19 61.51
CA VAL A 93 8.01 -3.28 61.53
C VAL A 93 8.10 -2.48 60.21
N GLN A 94 8.47 -1.21 60.36
CA GLN A 94 8.48 -0.08 59.41
C GLN A 94 9.57 -0.12 58.30
N PRO A 95 9.55 0.81 57.31
CA PRO A 95 10.22 0.65 56.02
C PRO A 95 11.69 1.10 56.06
N GLU A 96 12.58 0.24 55.57
CA GLU A 96 13.99 0.59 55.39
C GLU A 96 14.24 1.08 53.95
N VAL A 97 14.75 2.30 53.86
CA VAL A 97 15.18 2.99 52.66
C VAL A 97 16.38 2.26 52.06
N ASP A 98 16.16 1.48 50.99
CA ASP A 98 17.26 0.90 50.24
C ASP A 98 17.65 1.76 49.03
N LYS A 99 18.95 2.03 48.94
CA LYS A 99 19.60 2.95 48.03
C LYS A 99 19.51 2.40 46.61
N SER A 100 18.91 3.18 45.71
CA SER A 100 18.96 2.92 44.27
C SER A 100 20.41 2.97 43.77
N SER A 101 21.02 1.80 43.60
CA SER A 101 22.20 1.65 42.75
C SER A 101 21.80 1.80 41.28
N PRO A 102 22.63 2.40 40.40
CA PRO A 102 22.30 2.48 38.99
C PRO A 102 22.46 1.08 38.41
N HIS A 103 21.34 0.40 38.20
CA HIS A 103 21.28 -0.92 37.60
C HIS A 103 21.98 -0.86 36.22
N LYS A 104 23.24 -1.31 36.16
CA LYS A 104 23.97 -1.52 34.91
C LYS A 104 23.17 -2.55 34.12
N ARG A 105 22.38 -2.08 33.15
CA ARG A 105 21.56 -2.93 32.30
C ARG A 105 22.51 -3.81 31.49
N ASP A 106 22.57 -5.09 31.83
CA ASP A 106 23.51 -6.02 31.23
C ASP A 106 23.09 -6.26 29.77
N TRP A 107 23.86 -5.69 28.84
CA TRP A 107 23.55 -5.70 27.41
C TRP A 107 23.55 -7.12 26.83
N LYS A 108 24.24 -8.06 27.50
CA LYS A 108 24.33 -9.47 27.11
C LYS A 108 23.04 -10.24 27.35
N SER A 109 22.24 -9.91 28.38
CA SER A 109 20.92 -10.53 28.59
C SER A 109 19.83 -9.90 27.71
N THR A 110 20.02 -8.65 27.30
CA THR A 110 19.03 -7.90 26.50
C THR A 110 18.91 -8.40 25.05
N LEU A 111 20.02 -8.89 24.47
CA LEU A 111 20.06 -9.36 23.07
C LEU A 111 19.24 -10.65 22.84
N PRO A 112 19.42 -11.73 23.63
CA PRO A 112 18.60 -12.94 23.54
C PRO A 112 17.11 -12.65 23.79
N GLU A 113 16.77 -11.82 24.78
CA GLU A 113 15.39 -11.42 25.06
C GLU A 113 14.75 -10.68 23.89
N ALA A 114 15.50 -9.76 23.26
CA ALA A 114 15.02 -9.04 22.08
C ALA A 114 14.78 -9.98 20.90
N ALA A 115 15.69 -10.93 20.66
CA ALA A 115 15.59 -11.93 19.61
C ALA A 115 14.40 -12.88 19.83
N ASP A 116 14.20 -13.35 21.06
CA ASP A 116 13.07 -14.18 21.43
C ASP A 116 11.73 -13.41 21.31
N ALA A 117 11.72 -12.12 21.64
CA ALA A 117 10.57 -11.25 21.36
C ALA A 117 10.30 -11.10 19.85
N VAL A 118 11.34 -11.06 18.99
CA VAL A 118 11.15 -11.07 17.52
C VAL A 118 10.50 -12.40 17.12
N LEU A 119 11.05 -13.51 17.60
CA LEU A 119 10.57 -14.86 17.26
C LEU A 119 9.12 -15.07 17.71
N ARG A 120 8.75 -14.64 18.91
CA ARG A 120 7.38 -14.71 19.42
C ARG A 120 6.41 -13.86 18.59
N ALA A 121 6.80 -12.64 18.26
CA ALA A 121 5.99 -11.78 17.38
C ALA A 121 5.78 -12.40 16.00
N VAL A 122 6.86 -12.92 15.40
CA VAL A 122 6.85 -13.66 14.13
C VAL A 122 6.18 -15.05 14.27
N GLY A 123 5.91 -15.52 15.48
CA GLY A 123 5.11 -16.72 15.73
C GLY A 123 3.60 -16.45 15.66
N SER A 124 3.17 -15.23 16.00
CA SER A 124 1.75 -14.87 16.13
C SER A 124 1.10 -14.58 14.77
N ARG A 125 0.14 -15.41 14.36
CA ARG A 125 -0.59 -15.24 13.08
C ARG A 125 -1.72 -14.21 13.21
N TRP A 126 -2.24 -13.75 12.07
CA TRP A 126 -3.53 -13.05 12.00
C TRP A 126 -4.60 -14.01 11.54
N THR A 127 -5.80 -13.86 12.08
CA THR A 127 -7.00 -14.58 11.65
C THR A 127 -7.83 -13.66 10.76
N VAL A 128 -7.92 -13.98 9.46
CA VAL A 128 -8.71 -13.20 8.50
C VAL A 128 -9.91 -14.00 7.96
N PRO A 129 -11.09 -13.36 7.79
CA PRO A 129 -12.31 -14.05 7.36
C PRO A 129 -12.32 -14.39 5.86
N TRP A 130 -11.55 -13.71 5.03
CA TRP A 130 -11.57 -13.90 3.57
C TRP A 130 -10.66 -15.04 3.05
N THR A 131 -10.89 -15.44 1.80
CA THR A 131 -10.17 -16.54 1.12
C THR A 131 -9.04 -16.03 0.23
N ALA A 132 -8.18 -16.94 -0.25
CA ALA A 132 -7.11 -16.64 -1.21
C ALA A 132 -7.63 -15.98 -2.50
N GLU A 133 -8.84 -16.34 -2.94
CA GLU A 133 -9.51 -15.70 -4.08
C GLU A 133 -9.73 -14.20 -3.82
N THR A 134 -10.16 -13.84 -2.61
CA THR A 134 -10.35 -12.43 -2.25
C THR A 134 -9.00 -11.69 -2.21
N ILE A 135 -7.94 -12.33 -1.71
CA ILE A 135 -6.59 -11.76 -1.70
C ILE A 135 -6.17 -11.44 -3.13
N LEU A 136 -6.25 -12.43 -4.03
CA LEU A 136 -5.86 -12.27 -5.42
C LEU A 136 -6.71 -11.23 -6.14
N LYS A 137 -8.03 -11.23 -5.93
CA LYS A 137 -8.96 -10.24 -6.47
C LYS A 137 -8.58 -8.83 -6.06
N VAL A 138 -8.35 -8.58 -4.76
CA VAL A 138 -7.99 -7.25 -4.26
C VAL A 138 -6.64 -6.80 -4.82
N MET A 139 -5.63 -7.66 -4.80
CA MET A 139 -4.29 -7.30 -5.30
C MET A 139 -4.32 -7.02 -6.81
N LEU A 140 -5.01 -7.85 -7.60
CA LEU A 140 -5.13 -7.65 -9.05
C LEU A 140 -5.90 -6.36 -9.37
N LEU A 141 -7.02 -6.11 -8.70
CA LEU A 141 -7.80 -4.88 -8.89
C LEU A 141 -7.01 -3.64 -8.48
N TRP A 142 -6.24 -3.71 -7.40
CA TRP A 142 -5.38 -2.61 -6.96
C TRP A 142 -4.29 -2.29 -8.00
N VAL A 143 -3.54 -3.29 -8.48
CA VAL A 143 -2.51 -3.09 -9.53
C VAL A 143 -3.15 -2.58 -10.83
N ALA A 144 -4.28 -3.15 -11.23
CA ALA A 144 -4.99 -2.72 -12.44
C ALA A 144 -5.50 -1.28 -12.32
N ALA A 145 -6.02 -0.89 -11.15
CA ALA A 145 -6.49 0.46 -10.91
C ALA A 145 -5.34 1.47 -10.90
N PHE A 146 -4.21 1.15 -10.27
CA PHE A 146 -3.01 1.99 -10.29
C PHE A 146 -2.53 2.23 -11.73
N TRP A 147 -2.37 1.17 -12.52
CA TRP A 147 -1.98 1.27 -13.92
C TRP A 147 -2.98 2.08 -14.75
N PHE A 148 -4.28 1.79 -14.60
CA PHE A 148 -5.34 2.41 -15.38
C PHE A 148 -5.51 3.91 -15.04
N MET A 149 -5.40 4.26 -13.75
CA MET A 149 -5.46 5.64 -13.30
C MET A 149 -4.29 6.46 -13.87
N GLY A 150 -3.06 6.01 -13.67
CA GLY A 150 -1.86 6.72 -14.10
C GLY A 150 -1.66 6.76 -15.62
N SER A 151 -2.06 5.71 -16.33
CA SER A 151 -1.82 5.60 -17.78
C SER A 151 -2.99 6.10 -18.65
N TRP A 152 -4.23 6.06 -18.16
CA TRP A 152 -5.41 6.39 -18.96
C TRP A 152 -6.23 7.52 -18.37
N ILE A 153 -6.77 7.36 -17.16
CA ILE A 153 -7.75 8.31 -16.60
C ILE A 153 -7.13 9.70 -16.43
N ILE A 154 -5.96 9.78 -15.80
CA ILE A 154 -5.31 11.05 -15.49
C ILE A 154 -4.79 11.75 -16.76
N PRO A 155 -4.07 11.10 -17.68
CA PRO A 155 -3.68 11.71 -18.96
C PRO A 155 -4.87 12.16 -19.81
N PHE A 156 -5.95 11.37 -19.86
CA PHE A 156 -7.16 11.74 -20.58
C PHE A 156 -7.85 12.95 -19.95
N ALA A 157 -7.98 12.98 -18.62
CA ALA A 157 -8.56 14.12 -17.91
C ALA A 157 -7.72 15.39 -18.11
N ALA A 158 -6.39 15.28 -18.09
CA ALA A 158 -5.48 16.37 -18.38
C ALA A 158 -5.69 16.91 -19.81
N HIS A 159 -5.77 16.02 -20.79
CA HIS A 159 -6.03 16.39 -22.18
C HIS A 159 -7.39 17.09 -22.36
N MET A 160 -8.45 16.56 -21.72
CA MET A 160 -9.79 17.17 -21.72
C MET A 160 -9.83 18.54 -21.06
N ALA A 161 -8.98 18.77 -20.06
CA ALA A 161 -8.80 20.07 -19.41
C ALA A 161 -7.90 21.03 -20.20
N GLY A 162 -7.34 20.62 -21.35
CA GLY A 162 -6.39 21.40 -22.13
C GLY A 162 -5.01 21.54 -21.48
N LEU A 163 -4.69 20.71 -20.49
CA LEU A 163 -3.41 20.71 -19.78
C LEU A 163 -2.45 19.75 -20.47
N SER A 164 -1.34 20.25 -21.00
CA SER A 164 -0.22 19.40 -21.44
C SER A 164 0.86 19.37 -20.36
N LYS A 165 1.28 18.17 -19.94
CA LYS A 165 2.29 18.00 -18.88
C LYS A 165 3.60 18.74 -19.21
N ASP A 166 3.95 18.78 -20.49
CA ASP A 166 5.19 19.41 -20.98
C ASP A 166 5.13 20.94 -21.00
N SER A 167 3.94 21.54 -20.95
CA SER A 167 3.79 23.00 -20.83
C SER A 167 3.70 23.48 -19.37
N LEU A 168 3.52 22.54 -18.42
CA LEU A 168 3.43 22.89 -17.01
C LEU A 168 4.80 23.29 -16.47
N THR A 169 4.81 24.35 -15.66
CA THR A 169 5.96 24.70 -14.82
C THR A 169 6.32 23.54 -13.88
N PHE A 170 7.54 23.52 -13.34
CA PHE A 170 7.95 22.50 -12.36
C PHE A 170 6.97 22.36 -11.18
N ARG A 171 6.40 23.48 -10.73
CA ARG A 171 5.36 23.50 -9.68
C ARG A 171 4.06 22.86 -10.16
N GLY A 172 3.65 23.16 -11.40
CA GLY A 172 2.49 22.53 -12.04
C GLY A 172 2.65 21.03 -12.19
N GLN A 173 3.83 20.56 -12.60
CA GLN A 173 4.15 19.14 -12.70
C GLN A 173 4.14 18.44 -11.33
N ALA A 174 4.68 19.08 -10.30
CA ALA A 174 4.68 18.56 -8.93
C ALA A 174 3.26 18.48 -8.35
N LEU A 175 2.45 19.52 -8.55
CA LEU A 175 1.04 19.52 -8.14
C LEU A 175 0.25 18.44 -8.90
N PHE A 176 0.47 18.31 -10.20
CA PHE A 176 -0.16 17.25 -11.01
C PHE A 176 0.20 15.85 -10.48
N SER A 177 1.46 15.64 -10.12
CA SER A 177 1.91 14.38 -9.50
C SER A 177 1.22 14.11 -8.17
N LEU A 178 1.07 15.13 -7.32
CA LEU A 178 0.37 15.01 -6.04
C LEU A 178 -1.11 14.64 -6.21
N VAL A 179 -1.81 15.31 -7.14
CA VAL A 179 -3.22 15.00 -7.44
C VAL A 179 -3.36 13.58 -7.98
N THR A 180 -2.43 13.15 -8.83
CA THR A 180 -2.39 11.79 -9.39
C THR A 180 -2.24 10.75 -8.27
N ASP A 181 -1.23 10.89 -7.42
CA ASP A 181 -0.94 9.97 -6.32
C ASP A 181 -2.10 9.87 -5.32
N VAL A 182 -2.66 11.01 -4.91
CA VAL A 182 -3.83 11.03 -4.01
C VAL A 182 -5.03 10.34 -4.66
N SER A 183 -5.27 10.55 -5.96
CA SER A 183 -6.38 9.91 -6.67
C SER A 183 -6.21 8.40 -6.77
N GLU A 184 -4.99 7.94 -7.05
CA GLU A 184 -4.63 6.52 -7.09
C GLU A 184 -4.77 5.85 -5.72
N GLY A 185 -4.24 6.49 -4.67
CA GLY A 185 -4.34 6.03 -3.29
C GLY A 185 -5.78 5.90 -2.81
N LEU A 186 -6.61 6.93 -3.03
CA LEU A 186 -8.04 6.91 -2.68
C LEU A 186 -8.79 5.81 -3.45
N THR A 187 -8.48 5.63 -4.73
CA THR A 187 -9.07 4.55 -5.55
C THR A 187 -8.67 3.18 -4.99
N GLY A 188 -7.41 2.99 -4.61
CA GLY A 188 -6.92 1.76 -3.98
C GLY A 188 -7.64 1.44 -2.67
N ILE A 189 -7.81 2.44 -1.79
CA ILE A 189 -8.58 2.28 -0.54
C ILE A 189 -10.05 1.98 -0.83
N ALA A 190 -10.66 2.64 -1.80
CA ALA A 190 -12.05 2.39 -2.17
C ALA A 190 -12.27 0.95 -2.67
N ILE A 191 -11.32 0.42 -3.47
CA ILE A 191 -11.34 -0.98 -3.92
C ILE A 191 -11.20 -1.94 -2.74
N LEU A 192 -10.24 -1.69 -1.84
CA LEU A 192 -10.03 -2.49 -0.65
C LEU A 192 -11.31 -2.51 0.22
N HIS A 193 -11.83 -1.34 0.55
CA HIS A 193 -13.05 -1.20 1.35
C HIS A 193 -14.24 -1.89 0.70
N ARG A 194 -14.45 -1.71 -0.62
CA ARG A 194 -15.55 -2.35 -1.35
C ARG A 194 -15.44 -3.87 -1.32
N CYS A 195 -14.25 -4.43 -1.55
CA CYS A 195 -14.04 -5.88 -1.54
C CYS A 195 -14.20 -6.49 -0.15
N LEU A 196 -13.90 -5.71 0.90
CA LEU A 196 -13.92 -6.21 2.28
C LEU A 196 -15.19 -5.86 3.05
N SER A 197 -16.03 -4.98 2.51
CA SER A 197 -17.31 -4.58 3.11
C SER A 197 -18.22 -5.78 3.47
N GLN A 198 -18.16 -6.85 2.69
CA GLN A 198 -18.92 -8.08 2.94
C GLN A 198 -18.47 -8.88 4.17
N PHE A 199 -17.29 -8.59 4.73
CA PHE A 199 -16.72 -9.32 5.87
C PHE A 199 -16.79 -8.54 7.20
N HIS A 200 -17.57 -7.46 7.25
CA HIS A 200 -17.74 -6.69 8.49
C HIS A 200 -18.59 -7.48 9.52
N PRO A 201 -18.27 -7.40 10.82
CA PRO A 201 -17.19 -6.62 11.44
C PRO A 201 -15.81 -7.27 11.31
N LEU A 202 -14.80 -6.43 11.05
CA LEU A 202 -13.41 -6.84 10.95
C LEU A 202 -12.76 -6.99 12.34
N PRO A 203 -11.72 -7.83 12.49
CA PRO A 203 -10.99 -7.95 13.76
C PRO A 203 -10.37 -6.63 14.22
N SER A 204 -10.45 -6.32 15.51
CA SER A 204 -9.96 -5.06 16.11
C SER A 204 -8.46 -4.83 15.93
N ASP A 205 -7.69 -5.91 15.80
CA ASP A 205 -6.22 -5.85 15.71
C ASP A 205 -5.70 -5.71 14.27
N TRP A 206 -6.60 -5.65 13.28
CA TRP A 206 -6.22 -5.68 11.87
C TRP A 206 -5.69 -4.34 11.35
N PHE A 207 -6.34 -3.23 11.72
CA PHE A 207 -5.98 -1.86 11.30
C PHE A 207 -5.81 -0.94 12.51
N LYS A 208 -4.93 -1.34 13.43
CA LYS A 208 -4.66 -0.53 14.61
C LYS A 208 -3.72 0.63 14.26
N PHE A 209 -4.16 1.85 14.60
CA PHE A 209 -3.36 3.06 14.60
C PHE A 209 -3.23 3.55 16.04
N SER A 210 -2.05 3.39 16.63
CA SER A 210 -1.77 3.85 18.00
C SER A 210 -0.52 4.71 18.05
N LEU A 211 -0.68 5.96 18.50
CA LEU A 211 0.46 6.83 18.81
C LEU A 211 1.19 6.37 20.09
N ARG A 212 0.49 5.67 20.98
CA ARG A 212 1.06 5.16 22.23
C ARG A 212 1.76 3.82 21.99
N GLY A 213 2.95 3.66 22.56
CA GLY A 213 3.69 2.40 22.59
C GLY A 213 5.20 2.59 22.55
N LYS A 214 5.93 1.49 22.75
CA LYS A 214 7.41 1.45 22.63
C LYS A 214 7.88 1.20 21.20
N TRP A 215 6.99 1.32 20.21
CA TRP A 215 7.28 1.05 18.80
C TRP A 215 8.28 2.04 18.18
N VAL A 216 8.52 3.19 18.82
CA VAL A 216 9.57 4.14 18.41
C VAL A 216 10.95 3.48 18.42
N PHE A 217 11.20 2.55 19.35
CA PHE A 217 12.43 1.77 19.37
C PHE A 217 12.54 0.82 18.18
N ASP A 218 11.44 0.18 17.77
CA ASP A 218 11.42 -0.68 16.59
C ASP A 218 11.68 0.15 15.31
N VAL A 219 11.13 1.36 15.21
CA VAL A 219 11.42 2.29 14.10
C VAL A 219 12.88 2.71 14.10
N ALA A 220 13.42 3.13 15.26
CA ALA A 220 14.83 3.51 15.37
C ALA A 220 15.76 2.37 14.96
N LEU A 221 15.47 1.13 15.40
CA LEU A 221 16.21 -0.05 14.99
C LEU A 221 16.09 -0.31 13.48
N GLY A 222 14.91 -0.09 12.89
CA GLY A 222 14.72 -0.14 11.44
C GLY A 222 15.57 0.90 10.70
N CYS A 223 15.65 2.14 11.19
CA CYS A 223 16.49 3.18 10.61
C CYS A 223 17.99 2.83 10.65
N LEU A 224 18.45 2.09 11.67
CA LEU A 224 19.83 1.60 11.72
C LEU A 224 20.16 0.63 10.57
N MET A 225 19.15 0.05 9.91
CA MET A 225 19.34 -0.82 8.75
C MET A 225 19.52 -0.05 7.43
N PHE A 226 19.32 1.26 7.41
CA PHE A 226 19.41 2.09 6.19
C PHE A 226 20.76 1.99 5.47
N PRO A 227 21.93 2.00 6.16
CA PRO A 227 23.21 1.81 5.50
C PRO A 227 23.33 0.47 4.79
N ILE A 228 22.72 -0.59 5.35
CA ILE A 228 22.71 -1.92 4.74
C ILE A 228 21.84 -1.92 3.49
N ILE A 229 20.65 -1.30 3.54
CA ILE A 229 19.78 -1.15 2.37
C ILE A 229 20.50 -0.38 1.25
N ASN A 230 21.21 0.70 1.59
CA ASN A 230 22.04 1.43 0.63
C ASN A 230 23.13 0.55 0.01
N ARG A 231 23.84 -0.26 0.81
CA ARG A 231 24.84 -1.20 0.29
C ARG A 231 24.23 -2.24 -0.64
N LEU A 232 23.05 -2.77 -0.30
CA LEU A 232 22.30 -3.69 -1.17
C LEU A 232 21.86 -3.01 -2.46
N SER A 233 21.48 -1.74 -2.42
CA SER A 233 21.17 -0.97 -3.63
C SER A 233 22.37 -0.86 -4.55
N GLN A 234 23.55 -0.53 -4.02
CA GLN A 234 24.79 -0.47 -4.79
C GLN A 234 25.17 -1.84 -5.37
N PHE A 235 25.05 -2.89 -4.57
CA PHE A 235 25.27 -4.26 -5.04
C PHE A 235 24.31 -4.64 -6.18
N ASN A 236 23.03 -4.29 -6.07
CA ASN A 236 22.05 -4.58 -7.11
C ASN A 236 22.34 -3.84 -8.43
N LEU A 237 22.78 -2.58 -8.35
CA LEU A 237 23.21 -1.81 -9.53
C LEU A 237 24.46 -2.39 -10.18
N ASN A 238 25.40 -2.94 -9.40
CA ASN A 238 26.59 -3.61 -9.94
C ASN A 238 26.25 -4.92 -10.67
N LEU A 239 25.21 -5.64 -10.23
CA LEU A 239 24.75 -6.86 -10.91
C LEU A 239 23.98 -6.56 -12.19
N LEU A 240 23.21 -5.47 -12.22
CA LEU A 240 22.33 -5.08 -13.33
C LEU A 240 22.66 -3.65 -13.78
N PRO A 241 23.82 -3.46 -14.43
CA PRO A 241 24.24 -2.14 -14.89
C PRO A 241 23.22 -1.56 -15.87
N VAL A 242 23.02 -0.25 -15.80
CA VAL A 242 22.13 0.50 -16.71
C VAL A 242 22.64 0.30 -18.14
N ILE A 243 21.90 -0.44 -18.96
CA ILE A 243 22.18 -0.48 -20.39
C ILE A 243 21.71 0.87 -20.96
N PRO A 244 22.58 1.71 -21.57
CA PRO A 244 22.25 3.09 -21.97
C PRO A 244 21.28 3.21 -23.17
N SER A 245 20.44 2.21 -23.45
CA SER A 245 19.76 2.05 -24.74
C SER A 245 18.65 3.06 -25.02
N ALA A 246 18.29 3.94 -24.09
CA ALA A 246 17.26 4.94 -24.27
C ALA A 246 17.69 6.27 -23.65
N PRO A 247 17.30 7.43 -24.24
CA PRO A 247 17.46 8.71 -23.57
C PRO A 247 16.76 8.62 -22.22
N VAL A 248 17.55 8.65 -21.15
CA VAL A 248 17.04 8.63 -19.78
C VAL A 248 16.24 9.90 -19.60
N THR A 249 14.93 9.80 -19.76
CA THR A 249 14.02 10.83 -19.28
C THR A 249 14.17 10.82 -17.78
N LEU A 250 14.91 11.80 -17.26
CA LEU A 250 15.01 12.03 -15.82
C LEU A 250 13.60 12.01 -15.25
N SER A 251 13.41 11.33 -14.13
CA SER A 251 12.14 11.35 -13.43
C SER A 251 11.77 12.81 -13.13
N SER A 252 10.47 13.12 -13.11
CA SER A 252 10.02 14.49 -12.85
C SER A 252 10.51 15.02 -11.50
N VAL A 253 10.79 14.12 -10.55
CA VAL A 253 11.45 14.41 -9.28
C VAL A 253 12.88 14.91 -9.51
N GLU A 254 13.71 14.17 -10.24
CA GLU A 254 15.10 14.56 -10.55
C GLU A 254 15.15 15.89 -11.32
N GLN A 255 14.23 16.11 -12.27
CA GLN A 255 14.15 17.39 -12.99
C GLN A 255 13.87 18.57 -12.06
N SER A 256 12.96 18.40 -11.09
CA SER A 256 12.65 19.44 -10.10
C SER A 256 13.81 19.74 -9.15
N ILE A 257 14.59 18.71 -8.79
CA ILE A 257 15.77 18.84 -7.95
C ILE A 257 16.88 19.58 -8.71
N LEU A 258 17.11 19.24 -9.97
CA LEU A 258 18.06 19.96 -10.83
C LEU A 258 17.65 21.43 -11.02
N ALA A 259 16.35 21.71 -11.13
CA ALA A 259 15.83 23.06 -11.23
C ALA A 259 15.88 23.86 -9.91
N ARG A 260 16.12 23.20 -8.76
CA ARG A 260 16.17 23.79 -7.41
C ARG A 260 14.94 24.65 -7.06
N ASP A 261 13.74 24.32 -7.56
CA ASP A 261 12.51 25.03 -7.18
C ASP A 261 11.99 24.47 -5.84
N PRO A 262 11.98 25.28 -4.76
CA PRO A 262 11.69 24.76 -3.41
C PRO A 262 10.24 24.30 -3.26
N VAL A 263 9.30 24.87 -4.02
CA VAL A 263 7.88 24.50 -3.95
C VAL A 263 7.66 23.15 -4.64
N ALA A 264 8.21 22.96 -5.83
CA ALA A 264 8.15 21.69 -6.55
C ALA A 264 8.81 20.57 -5.75
N MET A 265 9.99 20.83 -5.15
CA MET A 265 10.69 19.87 -4.30
C MET A 265 9.88 19.51 -3.05
N ALA A 266 9.27 20.49 -2.38
CA ALA A 266 8.41 20.22 -1.22
C ALA A 266 7.18 19.38 -1.58
N LEU A 267 6.54 19.66 -2.72
CA LEU A 267 5.41 18.87 -3.22
C LEU A 267 5.83 17.42 -3.52
N TYR A 268 6.96 17.21 -4.20
CA TYR A 268 7.48 15.86 -4.45
C TYR A 268 7.89 15.13 -3.16
N ALA A 269 8.46 15.83 -2.19
CA ALA A 269 8.75 15.27 -0.88
C ALA A 269 7.48 14.79 -0.16
N ILE A 270 6.37 15.54 -0.25
CA ILE A 270 5.08 15.11 0.30
C ILE A 270 4.57 13.85 -0.42
N VAL A 271 4.63 13.82 -1.75
CA VAL A 271 4.20 12.64 -2.53
C VAL A 271 5.00 11.40 -2.14
N VAL A 272 6.33 11.49 -2.21
CA VAL A 272 7.22 10.33 -2.08
C VAL A 272 7.40 9.92 -0.61
N SER A 273 7.42 10.87 0.33
CA SER A 273 7.71 10.59 1.75
C SER A 273 6.47 10.55 2.64
N VAL A 274 5.27 10.91 2.15
CA VAL A 274 4.05 10.85 2.97
C VAL A 274 2.96 10.06 2.27
N CYS A 275 2.51 10.50 1.09
CA CYS A 275 1.34 9.91 0.45
C CYS A 275 1.59 8.45 0.02
N ALA A 276 2.64 8.20 -0.77
CA ALA A 276 2.98 6.86 -1.24
C ALA A 276 3.19 5.85 -0.07
N PRO A 277 3.99 6.14 0.96
CA PRO A 277 4.12 5.27 2.14
C PRO A 277 2.79 4.93 2.82
N ILE A 278 1.87 5.89 2.97
CA ILE A 278 0.57 5.63 3.60
C ILE A 278 -0.22 4.62 2.78
N TRP A 279 -0.36 4.85 1.47
CA TRP A 279 -1.15 3.98 0.60
C TRP A 279 -0.55 2.58 0.51
N GLU A 280 0.75 2.49 0.31
CA GLU A 280 1.46 1.22 0.15
C GLU A 280 1.41 0.39 1.44
N GLU A 281 1.64 1.00 2.61
CA GLU A 281 1.59 0.25 3.87
C GLU A 281 0.18 -0.27 4.18
N ILE A 282 -0.88 0.46 3.84
CA ILE A 282 -2.26 -0.02 3.99
C ILE A 282 -2.49 -1.30 3.18
N ILE A 283 -1.99 -1.36 1.95
CA ILE A 283 -2.18 -2.51 1.07
C ILE A 283 -1.24 -3.66 1.46
N PHE A 284 0.05 -3.42 1.63
CA PHE A 284 1.03 -4.49 1.83
C PHE A 284 1.07 -4.99 3.27
N ARG A 285 1.05 -4.10 4.27
CA ARG A 285 1.14 -4.47 5.70
C ARG A 285 -0.24 -4.55 6.33
N GLY A 286 -1.13 -3.62 5.99
CA GLY A 286 -2.51 -3.66 6.45
C GLY A 286 -3.27 -4.86 5.88
N PHE A 287 -3.22 -5.10 4.57
CA PHE A 287 -4.01 -6.15 3.94
C PHE A 287 -3.22 -7.43 3.60
N LEU A 288 -2.22 -7.36 2.72
CA LEU A 288 -1.60 -8.53 2.12
C LEU A 288 -0.88 -9.41 3.15
N LEU A 289 -0.01 -8.85 3.99
CA LEU A 289 0.78 -9.62 4.96
C LEU A 289 -0.11 -10.38 5.95
N PRO A 290 -1.08 -9.76 6.68
CA PRO A 290 -2.01 -10.47 7.54
C PRO A 290 -2.78 -11.56 6.80
N SER A 291 -3.20 -11.28 5.56
CA SER A 291 -3.94 -12.24 4.74
C SER A 291 -3.13 -13.48 4.39
N LEU A 292 -1.84 -13.32 4.11
CA LEU A 292 -0.93 -14.43 3.83
C LEU A 292 -0.70 -15.31 5.07
N THR A 293 -0.73 -14.74 6.28
CA THR A 293 -0.51 -15.53 7.53
C THR A 293 -1.58 -16.59 7.80
N LYS A 294 -2.71 -16.54 7.08
CA LYS A 294 -3.71 -17.63 7.05
C LYS A 294 -3.18 -18.91 6.41
N TYR A 295 -2.25 -18.80 5.46
CA TYR A 295 -1.79 -19.89 4.61
C TYR A 295 -0.34 -20.30 4.86
N MET A 296 0.45 -19.43 5.51
CA MET A 296 1.88 -19.65 5.73
C MET A 296 2.34 -19.02 7.07
N PRO A 297 3.46 -19.45 7.66
CA PRO A 297 4.00 -18.81 8.85
C PRO A 297 4.37 -17.33 8.59
N VAL A 298 4.41 -16.51 9.62
CA VAL A 298 4.55 -15.04 9.48
C VAL A 298 5.85 -14.67 8.77
N TRP A 299 6.96 -15.36 9.03
CA TRP A 299 8.23 -15.09 8.35
C TRP A 299 8.12 -15.30 6.83
N CYS A 300 7.41 -16.34 6.38
CA CYS A 300 7.12 -16.55 4.95
C CYS A 300 6.22 -15.44 4.42
N ALA A 301 5.18 -15.06 5.17
CA ALA A 301 4.27 -13.99 4.76
C ALA A 301 5.00 -12.65 4.63
N ILE A 302 5.93 -12.33 5.53
CA ILE A 302 6.81 -11.16 5.45
C ILE A 302 7.62 -11.22 4.16
N LEU A 303 8.30 -12.34 3.88
CA LEU A 303 9.12 -12.48 2.67
C LEU A 303 8.28 -12.33 1.39
N VAL A 304 7.16 -13.05 1.29
CA VAL A 304 6.29 -13.04 0.11
C VAL A 304 5.66 -11.65 -0.11
N SER A 305 5.20 -11.00 0.96
CA SER A 305 4.66 -9.63 0.87
C SER A 305 5.74 -8.61 0.45
N SER A 306 6.98 -8.79 0.90
CA SER A 306 8.13 -7.94 0.54
C SER A 306 8.53 -8.11 -0.92
N VAL A 307 8.47 -9.34 -1.45
CA VAL A 307 8.69 -9.61 -2.87
C VAL A 307 7.58 -8.99 -3.70
N ALA A 308 6.31 -9.15 -3.31
CA ALA A 308 5.18 -8.52 -3.99
C ALA A 308 5.30 -6.98 -4.00
N PHE A 309 5.73 -6.39 -2.89
CA PHE A 309 6.01 -4.96 -2.76
C PHE A 309 7.08 -4.49 -3.74
N ALA A 310 8.22 -5.20 -3.81
CA ALA A 310 9.29 -4.85 -4.75
C ALA A 310 8.88 -5.03 -6.22
N LEU A 311 8.09 -6.05 -6.54
CA LEU A 311 7.57 -6.29 -7.90
C LEU A 311 6.60 -5.19 -8.35
N ALA A 312 5.78 -4.66 -7.43
CA ALA A 312 4.84 -3.57 -7.74
C ALA A 312 5.54 -2.26 -8.19
N HIS A 313 6.85 -2.13 -7.94
CA HIS A 313 7.63 -0.97 -8.39
C HIS A 313 8.12 -1.08 -9.84
N PHE A 314 7.94 -2.24 -10.50
CA PHE A 314 8.32 -2.51 -11.89
C PHE A 314 9.75 -2.07 -12.25
N ASN A 315 10.67 -2.13 -11.29
CA ASN A 315 12.05 -1.71 -11.47
C ASN A 315 13.01 -2.75 -10.87
N VAL A 316 13.62 -3.55 -11.74
CA VAL A 316 14.55 -4.62 -11.37
C VAL A 316 15.80 -4.08 -10.67
N GLN A 317 16.23 -2.85 -10.99
CA GLN A 317 17.39 -2.18 -10.38
C GLN A 317 17.16 -1.77 -8.92
N ARG A 318 15.89 -1.73 -8.47
CA ARG A 318 15.54 -1.45 -7.07
C ARG A 318 15.01 -2.69 -6.34
N MET A 319 14.95 -3.84 -7.00
CA MET A 319 14.26 -5.01 -6.46
C MET A 319 14.88 -5.54 -5.16
N LEU A 320 16.20 -5.77 -5.14
CA LEU A 320 16.88 -6.28 -3.94
C LEU A 320 16.76 -5.34 -2.72
N PRO A 321 17.08 -4.03 -2.80
CA PRO A 321 16.91 -3.14 -1.66
C PRO A 321 15.45 -3.00 -1.22
N LEU A 322 14.47 -3.02 -2.15
CA LEU A 322 13.05 -2.96 -1.82
C LEU A 322 12.54 -4.23 -1.13
N ILE A 323 13.02 -5.43 -1.52
CA ILE A 323 12.71 -6.68 -0.81
C ILE A 323 13.20 -6.58 0.64
N PHE A 324 14.45 -6.15 0.84
CA PHE A 324 15.02 -6.06 2.18
C PHE A 324 14.34 -5.00 3.04
N LEU A 325 14.13 -3.79 2.51
CA LEU A 325 13.35 -2.75 3.18
C LEU A 325 11.95 -3.29 3.53
N GLY A 326 11.35 -4.01 2.59
CA GLY A 326 10.05 -4.62 2.76
C GLY A 326 10.00 -5.61 3.93
N MET A 327 11.05 -6.40 4.09
CA MET A 327 11.19 -7.34 5.21
C MET A 327 11.32 -6.61 6.54
N VAL A 328 12.15 -5.55 6.60
CA VAL A 328 12.32 -4.74 7.82
C VAL A 328 10.97 -4.15 8.26
N MET A 329 10.24 -3.54 7.34
CA MET A 329 8.90 -2.99 7.58
C MET A 329 7.92 -4.07 8.01
N GLY A 330 7.95 -5.25 7.37
CA GLY A 330 7.13 -6.40 7.75
C GLY A 330 7.41 -6.92 9.16
N VAL A 331 8.69 -6.96 9.58
CA VAL A 331 9.09 -7.35 10.95
C VAL A 331 8.63 -6.31 11.97
N VAL A 332 8.81 -5.01 11.69
CA VAL A 332 8.35 -3.92 12.56
C VAL A 332 6.83 -3.97 12.72
N PHE A 333 6.09 -4.17 11.63
CA PHE A 333 4.64 -4.33 11.67
C PHE A 333 4.22 -5.58 12.48
N ALA A 334 4.88 -6.72 12.27
CA ALA A 334 4.56 -7.96 12.98
C ALA A 334 4.81 -7.88 14.49
N ARG A 335 5.88 -7.19 14.91
CA ARG A 335 6.18 -6.93 16.33
C ARG A 335 5.22 -5.95 16.98
N THR A 336 4.88 -4.87 16.28
CA THR A 336 4.14 -3.76 16.88
C THR A 336 2.62 -3.93 16.78
N ARG A 337 2.13 -4.78 15.85
CA ARG A 337 0.71 -4.92 15.50
C ARG A 337 0.03 -3.55 15.32
N ASN A 338 0.77 -2.60 14.75
CA ASN A 338 0.40 -1.22 14.56
C ASN A 338 0.94 -0.81 13.20
N LEU A 339 0.14 -0.13 12.38
CA LEU A 339 0.55 0.21 11.02
C LEU A 339 1.45 1.46 10.96
N LEU A 340 1.24 2.37 11.92
CA LEU A 340 1.95 3.65 11.99
C LEU A 340 3.49 3.53 12.05
N PRO A 341 4.10 2.60 12.82
CA PRO A 341 5.55 2.43 12.86
C PRO A 341 6.13 2.04 11.49
N SER A 342 5.42 1.18 10.76
CA SER A 342 5.83 0.76 9.41
C SER A 342 5.73 1.92 8.42
N MET A 343 4.62 2.67 8.44
CA MET A 343 4.44 3.90 7.67
C MET A 343 5.52 4.95 7.95
N LEU A 344 5.84 5.17 9.23
CA LEU A 344 6.88 6.12 9.61
C LEU A 344 8.25 5.66 9.14
N LEU A 345 8.59 4.38 9.33
CA LEU A 345 9.87 3.84 8.87
C LEU A 345 10.03 3.96 7.34
N HIS A 346 8.96 3.66 6.60
CA HIS A 346 8.92 3.84 5.15
C HIS A 346 9.10 5.32 4.75
N SER A 347 8.36 6.21 5.40
CA SER A 347 8.44 7.67 5.19
C SER A 347 9.86 8.18 5.44
N LEU A 348 10.51 7.73 6.50
CA LEU A 348 11.89 8.08 6.86
C LEU A 348 12.89 7.56 5.83
N TRP A 349 12.71 6.34 5.31
CA TRP A 349 13.54 5.80 4.25
C TRP A 349 13.42 6.65 2.97
N ASN A 350 12.19 6.93 2.55
CA ASN A 350 11.94 7.73 1.35
C ASN A 350 12.46 9.16 1.49
N GLY A 351 12.26 9.78 2.67
CA GLY A 351 12.82 11.10 2.97
C GLY A 351 14.35 11.10 2.99
N PHE A 352 14.97 10.06 3.53
CA PHE A 352 16.42 9.90 3.51
C PHE A 352 16.97 9.79 2.08
N VAL A 353 16.36 8.98 1.22
CA VAL A 353 16.73 8.86 -0.20
C VAL A 353 16.49 10.19 -0.93
N PHE A 354 15.37 10.86 -0.68
CA PHE A 354 15.07 12.16 -1.27
C PHE A 354 16.10 13.23 -0.87
N LEU A 355 16.52 13.27 0.39
CA LEU A 355 17.58 14.15 0.88
C LEU A 355 18.94 13.84 0.25
N ASP A 356 19.24 12.56 0.02
CA ASP A 356 20.48 12.16 -0.64
C ASP A 356 20.52 12.60 -2.10
N LEU A 357 19.37 12.57 -2.80
CA LEU A 357 19.24 13.08 -4.17
C LEU A 357 19.39 14.61 -4.28
N MET A 358 19.21 15.35 -3.19
CA MET A 358 19.35 16.83 -3.16
C MET A 358 20.79 17.30 -2.94
N ARG A 359 21.70 16.40 -2.56
CA ARG A 359 23.14 16.71 -2.42
C ARG A 359 23.80 16.80 -3.78
#